data_AF-A0A9E5T6M1-F1
#
_entry.id   AF-A0A9E5T6M1-F1
#
_cell.length_a   1.000
_cell.length_b   1.000
_cell.length_c   1.000
_cell.angle_alpha   90.00
_cell.angle_beta   90.00
_cell.angle_gamma   90.00
#
_symmetry.space_group_name_H-M   'P 1'
#
loop_
_entity.id
_entity.type
_entity.pdbx_description
1 polymer ?
#
loop_
_entity_poly.entity_id
_entity_poly.type
_entity_poly.pdbx_seq_one_letter_code
_entity_poly.pdbx_strand_id
1 'polypeptide(L)'
;MAKDSSLKAALAYAVVRNGLLEPDILRDCVEDFVERHAVLASLVEADRLAELADTDREEAMARIITALRQLAESGVRYRCTSCGYGSQRLIWHCPSCKAWETIRPVQTLQLENLVV
;
A
#
# COMPACT_ATOMS: atom_id res chain seq x y z
N MET A 1 6.01 -16.57 -13.49
CA MET A 1 5.78 -16.65 -12.02
C MET A 1 6.09 -15.36 -11.26
N ALA A 2 7.07 -14.52 -11.64
CA ALA A 2 7.33 -13.24 -10.95
C ALA A 2 6.29 -12.11 -11.21
N LYS A 3 5.61 -12.15 -12.37
CA LYS A 3 4.66 -11.11 -12.80
C LYS A 3 3.37 -11.10 -11.96
N ASP A 4 2.90 -12.28 -11.52
CA ASP A 4 1.72 -12.41 -10.67
C ASP A 4 1.96 -11.87 -9.25
N SER A 5 3.14 -12.09 -8.68
CA SER A 5 3.49 -11.58 -7.35
C SER A 5 3.56 -10.05 -7.31
N SER A 6 4.12 -9.44 -8.36
CA SER A 6 4.16 -7.98 -8.47
C SER A 6 2.77 -7.37 -8.68
N LEU A 7 1.89 -8.07 -9.42
CA LEU A 7 0.51 -7.62 -9.64
C LEU A 7 -0.30 -7.69 -8.34
N LYS A 8 -0.18 -8.78 -7.57
CA LYS A 8 -0.83 -8.92 -6.26
C LYS A 8 -0.43 -7.80 -5.30
N ALA A 9 0.85 -7.44 -5.23
CA ALA A 9 1.32 -6.35 -4.39
C ALA A 9 0.76 -4.98 -4.84
N ALA A 10 0.73 -4.72 -6.15
CA ALA A 10 0.14 -3.49 -6.69
C ALA A 10 -1.37 -3.41 -6.42
N LEU A 11 -2.08 -4.54 -6.51
CA LEU A 11 -3.50 -4.65 -6.16
C LEU A 11 -3.73 -4.40 -4.67
N ALA A 12 -2.97 -5.05 -3.79
CA ALA A 12 -3.07 -4.85 -2.34
C ALA A 12 -2.84 -3.38 -1.95
N TYR A 13 -1.83 -2.73 -2.54
CA TYR A 13 -1.60 -1.30 -2.34
C TYR A 13 -2.79 -0.45 -2.82
N ALA A 14 -3.35 -0.75 -3.99
CA ALA A 14 -4.50 -0.04 -4.53
C ALA A 14 -5.75 -0.23 -3.66
N VAL A 15 -5.98 -1.44 -3.14
CA VAL A 15 -7.05 -1.77 -2.20
C VAL A 15 -6.92 -0.93 -0.93
N VAL A 16 -5.76 -0.98 -0.28
CA VAL A 16 -5.47 -0.23 0.94
C VAL A 16 -5.66 1.28 0.71
N ARG A 17 -5.08 1.83 -0.36
CA ARG A 17 -5.09 3.27 -0.61
C ARG A 17 -6.46 3.82 -1.02
N ASN A 18 -7.33 3.01 -1.62
CA ASN A 18 -8.68 3.43 -2.02
C ASN A 18 -9.77 2.92 -1.06
N GLY A 19 -9.42 2.18 -0.01
CA GLY A 19 -10.36 1.63 0.96
C GLY A 19 -11.31 0.58 0.35
N LEU A 20 -10.87 -0.16 -0.66
CA LEU A 20 -11.69 -1.13 -1.40
C LEU A 20 -11.61 -2.51 -0.75
N LEU A 21 -12.18 -2.66 0.45
CA LEU A 21 -12.05 -3.89 1.26
C LEU A 21 -13.15 -4.93 1.00
N GLU A 22 -14.07 -4.64 0.09
CA GLU A 22 -15.11 -5.57 -0.36
C GLU A 22 -14.92 -5.89 -1.84
N PRO A 23 -15.05 -7.15 -2.27
CA PRO A 23 -15.39 -8.37 -1.50
C PRO A 23 -14.21 -8.93 -0.69
N ASP A 24 -14.44 -9.96 0.14
CA ASP A 24 -13.44 -10.60 1.02
C ASP A 24 -12.13 -10.98 0.30
N ILE A 25 -12.19 -11.29 -1.01
CA ILE A 25 -11.01 -11.55 -1.86
C ILE A 25 -9.98 -10.40 -1.80
N LEU A 26 -10.43 -9.15 -1.63
CA LEU A 26 -9.55 -8.00 -1.50
C LEU A 26 -8.91 -7.91 -0.11
N ARG A 27 -9.57 -8.43 0.94
CA ARG A 27 -8.99 -8.59 2.28
C ARG A 27 -7.87 -9.62 2.26
N ASP A 28 -8.10 -10.78 1.65
CA ASP A 28 -7.09 -11.84 1.50
C ASP A 28 -5.83 -11.33 0.80
N CYS A 29 -6.00 -10.46 -0.22
CA CYS A 29 -4.88 -9.87 -0.93
C CYS A 29 -4.01 -8.96 -0.04
N VAL A 30 -4.60 -8.30 0.96
CA VAL A 30 -3.86 -7.46 1.92
C VAL A 30 -3.18 -8.33 2.97
N GLU A 31 -3.81 -9.42 3.42
CA GLU A 31 -3.19 -10.42 4.30
C GLU A 31 -1.95 -11.03 3.64
N ASP A 32 -2.11 -11.54 2.40
CA ASP A 32 -1.03 -12.03 1.52
C ASP A 32 0.13 -11.01 1.41
N PHE A 33 -0.20 -9.72 1.37
CA PHE A 33 0.76 -8.63 1.23
C PHE A 33 1.52 -8.34 2.53
N VAL A 34 0.82 -8.35 3.66
CA VAL A 34 1.41 -8.15 4.99
C VAL A 34 2.37 -9.29 5.33
N GLU A 35 1.98 -10.54 5.07
CA GLU A 35 2.79 -11.74 5.34
C GLU A 35 4.08 -11.77 4.50
N ARG A 36 4.01 -11.38 3.23
CA ARG A 36 5.18 -11.41 2.33
C ARG A 36 6.18 -10.30 2.58
N HIS A 37 5.76 -9.21 3.22
CA HIS A 37 6.65 -8.08 3.48
C HIS A 37 7.25 -8.20 4.89
N ALA A 38 8.51 -8.66 4.98
CA ALA A 38 9.17 -8.97 6.25
C ALA A 38 9.05 -7.88 7.33
N VAL A 39 9.14 -6.60 6.96
CA VAL A 39 8.97 -5.48 7.92
C VAL A 39 7.54 -5.37 8.42
N LEU A 40 6.54 -5.55 7.54
CA LEU A 40 5.13 -5.46 7.96
C LEU A 40 4.77 -6.66 8.81
N ALA A 41 5.12 -7.87 8.38
CA ALA A 41 4.94 -9.10 9.14
C ALA A 41 5.53 -8.99 10.57
N SER A 42 6.73 -8.43 10.70
CA SER A 42 7.34 -8.19 12.00
C SER A 42 6.63 -7.11 12.82
N LEU A 43 6.18 -6.01 12.18
CA LEU A 43 5.49 -4.92 12.87
C LEU A 43 4.11 -5.31 13.40
N VAL A 44 3.42 -6.21 12.69
CA VAL A 44 2.09 -6.70 13.10
C VAL A 44 2.15 -7.97 13.94
N GLU A 45 3.35 -8.52 14.20
CA GLU A 45 3.54 -9.81 14.85
C GLU A 45 2.71 -10.93 14.20
N ALA A 46 2.89 -11.12 12.88
CA ALA A 46 2.08 -12.03 12.04
C ALA A 46 1.92 -13.45 12.62
N ASP A 47 2.97 -13.99 13.26
CA ASP A 47 2.90 -15.30 13.91
C ASP A 47 1.83 -15.36 15.01
N ARG A 48 1.69 -14.28 15.79
CA ARG A 48 0.68 -14.19 16.87
C ARG A 48 -0.73 -13.99 16.31
N LEU A 49 -0.88 -13.28 15.19
CA LEU A 49 -2.15 -13.12 14.50
C LEU A 49 -2.71 -14.46 14.01
N ALA A 50 -1.85 -15.38 13.59
CA ALA A 50 -2.26 -16.73 13.17
C ALA A 50 -2.83 -17.56 14.35
N GLU A 51 -2.38 -17.30 15.57
CA GLU A 51 -2.83 -18.00 16.78
C GLU A 51 -4.16 -17.48 17.37
N LEU A 52 -4.64 -16.32 16.93
CA LEU A 52 -5.89 -15.73 17.42
C LEU A 52 -7.13 -16.52 16.98
N ALA A 53 -8.21 -16.36 17.75
CA ALA A 53 -9.55 -16.76 17.31
C ALA A 53 -9.99 -15.94 16.08
N ASP A 54 -10.87 -16.49 15.23
CA ASP A 54 -11.26 -15.87 13.96
C ASP A 54 -11.79 -14.43 14.14
N THR A 55 -12.65 -14.20 15.13
CA THR A 55 -13.20 -12.86 15.40
C THR A 55 -12.13 -11.86 15.82
N ASP A 56 -11.19 -12.27 16.67
CA ASP A 56 -10.10 -11.40 17.13
C ASP A 56 -9.10 -11.10 15.99
N ARG A 57 -8.85 -12.09 15.13
CA ARG A 57 -8.03 -11.95 13.93
C ARG A 57 -8.65 -10.96 12.94
N GLU A 58 -9.95 -11.07 12.69
CA GLU A 58 -10.67 -10.13 11.81
C GLU A 58 -10.58 -8.69 12.32
N GLU A 59 -10.79 -8.47 13.62
CA GLU A 59 -10.69 -7.13 14.22
C GLU A 59 -9.25 -6.58 14.14
N ALA A 60 -8.26 -7.41 14.45
CA ALA A 60 -6.85 -7.03 14.36
C ALA A 60 -6.46 -6.67 12.91
N MET A 61 -6.89 -7.46 11.92
CA MET A 61 -6.66 -7.17 10.51
C MET A 61 -7.35 -5.88 10.06
N ALA A 62 -8.57 -5.60 10.50
CA ALA A 62 -9.25 -4.34 10.21
C ALA A 62 -8.47 -3.12 10.73
N ARG A 63 -7.86 -3.23 11.92
CA ARG A 63 -6.98 -2.19 12.48
C ARG A 63 -5.70 -2.02 11.68
N ILE A 64 -5.06 -3.12 11.29
CA ILE A 64 -3.84 -3.10 10.45
C ILE A 64 -4.12 -2.43 9.11
N ILE A 65 -5.20 -2.83 8.43
CA ILE A 65 -5.63 -2.25 7.16
C ILE A 65 -5.86 -0.74 7.29
N THR A 66 -6.52 -0.33 8.38
CA THR A 66 -6.75 1.09 8.67
C THR A 66 -5.43 1.85 8.84
N ALA A 67 -4.47 1.30 9.57
CA ALA A 67 -3.15 1.91 9.74
C ALA A 67 -2.36 1.98 8.41
N LEU A 68 -2.37 0.91 7.62
CA LEU A 68 -1.74 0.87 6.30
C LEU A 68 -2.36 1.90 5.34
N ARG A 69 -3.68 2.13 5.44
CA ARG A 69 -4.38 3.15 4.66
C ARG A 69 -3.93 4.55 5.04
N GLN A 70 -3.87 4.86 6.34
CA GLN A 70 -3.37 6.16 6.82
C GLN A 70 -1.94 6.42 6.34
N LEU A 71 -1.09 5.40 6.40
CA LEU A 71 0.27 5.47 5.86
C LEU A 71 0.27 5.74 4.35
N ALA A 72 -0.55 5.02 3.58
CA ALA A 72 -0.65 5.20 2.14
C ALA A 72 -1.19 6.60 1.76
N GLU A 73 -2.09 7.18 2.55
CA GLU A 73 -2.64 8.52 2.36
C GLU A 73 -1.62 9.63 2.67
N SER A 74 -0.73 9.41 3.65
CA SER A 74 0.34 10.37 4.00
C SER A 74 1.37 10.57 2.88
N GLY A 75 1.61 9.53 2.08
CA GLY A 75 2.60 9.56 1.00
C GLY A 75 2.12 10.24 -0.28
N VAL A 76 3.07 10.57 -1.16
CA VAL A 76 2.74 11.09 -2.50
C VAL A 76 1.98 10.03 -3.31
N ARG A 77 0.91 10.44 -4.02
CA ARG A 77 0.11 9.51 -4.85
C ARG A 77 0.75 9.26 -6.21
N TYR A 78 1.35 10.30 -6.77
CA TYR A 78 2.01 10.25 -8.06
C TYR A 78 3.41 10.84 -7.96
N ARG A 79 4.34 10.28 -8.72
CA ARG A 79 5.73 10.73 -8.77
C ARG A 79 6.21 10.82 -10.21
N CYS A 80 6.95 11.86 -10.52
CA CYS A 80 7.63 12.00 -11.81
C CYS A 80 8.80 11.03 -11.89
N THR A 81 8.82 10.18 -12.91
CA THR A 81 9.92 9.24 -13.14
C THR A 81 11.20 9.92 -13.64
N SER A 82 11.12 11.15 -14.15
CA SER A 82 12.27 11.89 -14.66
C SER A 82 12.97 12.76 -13.61
N CYS A 83 12.23 13.39 -12.69
CA CYS A 83 12.79 14.33 -11.71
C CYS A 83 12.37 14.11 -10.25
N GLY A 84 11.48 13.14 -9.98
CA GLY A 84 11.05 12.84 -8.63
C GLY A 84 9.95 13.73 -8.03
N TYR A 85 9.47 14.75 -8.76
CA TYR A 85 8.36 15.60 -8.32
C TYR A 85 7.14 14.77 -7.87
N GLY A 86 6.65 15.02 -6.66
CA GLY A 86 5.50 14.33 -6.06
C GLY A 86 4.21 15.14 -6.13
N SER A 87 3.07 14.47 -6.33
CA SER A 87 1.74 15.10 -6.29
C SER A 87 0.68 14.14 -5.76
N GLN A 88 -0.41 14.71 -5.24
CA GLN A 88 -1.61 13.95 -4.87
C GLN A 88 -2.58 13.75 -6.04
N ARG A 89 -2.44 14.52 -7.13
CA ARG A 89 -3.29 14.43 -8.32
C ARG A 89 -2.48 14.00 -9.54
N LEU A 90 -3.13 13.31 -10.47
CA LEU A 90 -2.53 13.02 -11.76
C LEU A 90 -2.47 14.31 -12.57
N ILE A 91 -1.28 14.64 -13.05
CA ILE A 91 -1.05 15.76 -13.97
C ILE A 91 -0.22 15.26 -15.14
N TRP A 92 -0.58 15.68 -16.35
CA TRP A 92 0.08 15.20 -17.56
C TRP A 92 1.42 15.90 -17.82
N HIS A 93 1.52 17.18 -17.46
CA HIS A 93 2.72 17.99 -17.63
C HIS A 93 3.40 18.25 -16.28
N CYS A 94 4.65 17.80 -16.12
CA CYS A 94 5.36 17.93 -14.85
C CYS A 94 5.76 19.40 -14.57
N PRO A 95 5.35 20.01 -13.45
CA PRO A 95 5.68 21.40 -13.12
C PRO A 95 7.18 21.65 -12.90
N SER A 96 7.93 20.62 -12.49
CA SER A 96 9.36 20.71 -12.19
C SER A 96 10.22 20.55 -13.45
N CYS A 97 10.20 19.39 -14.12
CA CYS A 97 11.05 19.14 -15.30
C CYS A 97 10.42 19.50 -16.65
N LYS A 98 9.15 19.95 -16.67
CA LYS A 98 8.41 20.32 -17.89
C LYS A 98 8.24 19.20 -18.93
N ALA A 99 8.49 17.95 -18.54
CA ALA A 99 8.23 16.79 -19.38
C ALA A 99 6.75 16.37 -19.33
N TRP A 100 6.26 15.85 -20.45
CA TRP A 100 4.92 15.27 -20.58
C TRP A 100 4.94 13.77 -20.25
N GLU A 101 3.83 13.27 -19.71
CA GLU A 101 3.58 11.83 -19.51
C GLU A 101 4.65 11.11 -18.66
N THR A 102 5.31 11.82 -17.74
CA THR A 102 6.33 11.25 -16.83
C THR A 102 5.79 10.96 -15.42
N ILE A 103 4.59 11.45 -15.10
CA ILE A 103 3.96 11.25 -13.80
C ILE A 103 3.34 9.85 -13.76
N ARG A 104 3.71 9.03 -12.76
CA ARG A 104 3.20 7.67 -12.56
C ARG A 104 2.68 7.49 -11.14
N PRO A 105 1.67 6.64 -10.91
CA PRO A 105 1.21 6.33 -9.56
C PRO A 105 2.32 5.62 -8.79
N VAL A 106 2.45 5.96 -7.51
CA VAL A 106 3.28 5.20 -6.57
C VAL A 106 2.53 3.95 -6.16
N GLN A 107 3.21 2.80 -6.14
CA GLN A 107 2.63 1.49 -5.82
C GLN A 107 3.28 0.84 -4.58
N THR A 108 4.03 1.62 -3.82
CA THR A 108 4.76 1.16 -2.62
C THR A 108 4.37 1.99 -1.40
N LEU A 109 4.40 1.37 -0.23
CA LEU A 109 4.22 2.05 1.05
C LEU A 109 5.52 2.78 1.41
N GLN A 110 5.43 4.09 1.64
CA GLN A 110 6.57 4.93 2.03
C GLN A 110 6.58 5.09 3.54
N LEU A 111 7.36 4.24 4.23
CA LEU A 111 7.50 4.27 5.70
C LEU A 111 8.30 5.48 6.21
N GLU A 112 9.11 6.10 5.34
CA GLU A 112 9.90 7.30 5.65
C GLU A 112 9.06 8.50 6.12
N ASN A 113 7.76 8.50 5.84
CA ASN A 113 6.84 9.56 6.27
C ASN A 113 6.34 9.41 7.72
N LEU A 114 6.75 8.36 8.43
CA LEU A 114 6.36 8.11 9.83
C LEU A 114 7.23 8.85 10.85
N VAL A 115 8.39 9.37 10.43
CA VAL A 115 9.30 10.13 11.30
C VAL A 115 8.93 11.60 11.21
N VAL A 116 7.94 12.00 12.03
CA VAL A 116 7.65 13.41 12.33
C VAL A 116 8.38 13.80 13.59
#